data_AF-A0A9E1VEY4-F1
#
_entry.id   AF-A0A9E1VEY4-F1
#
_cell.length_a   1.000
_cell.length_b   1.000
_cell.length_c   1.000
_cell.angle_alpha   90.00
_cell.angle_beta   90.00
_cell.angle_gamma   90.00
#
_symmetry.space_group_name_H-M   'P 1'
#
loop_
_entity.id
_entity.type
_entity.pdbx_description
1 polymer ?
#
loop_
_entity_poly.entity_id
_entity_poly.type
_entity_poly.pdbx_seq_one_letter_code
_entity_poly.pdbx_strand_id
1 'polypeptide(L)'
;MLRITLLFAFFLTSSVVTFAQPGNSTDFTEKFQLIDGIIAVVGDEIILNSSIEDRALQERLQGKKSGENDRCKFIEELLFEKLLLHNAKIDSLEVTDG
;
A
#
# COMPACT_ATOMS: atom_id res chain seq x y z
N MET A 1 -31.95 36.49 -32.28
CA MET A 1 -32.67 36.24 -31.02
C MET A 1 -33.08 34.77 -30.84
N LEU A 2 -33.69 34.09 -31.82
CA LEU A 2 -34.18 32.70 -31.68
C LEU A 2 -33.10 31.58 -31.65
N ARG A 3 -31.94 31.79 -32.29
CA ARG A 3 -30.84 30.79 -32.33
C ARG A 3 -30.01 30.70 -31.05
N ILE A 4 -29.92 31.80 -30.28
CA ILE A 4 -29.14 31.86 -29.04
C ILE A 4 -29.89 31.22 -27.87
N THR A 5 -31.23 31.36 -27.82
CA THR A 5 -32.08 30.68 -26.84
C THR A 5 -32.08 29.16 -27.01
N LEU A 6 -32.01 28.65 -28.25
CA LEU A 6 -31.90 27.20 -28.50
C LEU A 6 -30.56 26.60 -28.05
N LEU A 7 -29.47 27.36 -28.16
CA LEU A 7 -28.14 26.92 -27.69
C LEU A 7 -28.02 26.90 -26.16
N PHE A 8 -28.67 27.84 -25.46
CA PHE A 8 -28.69 27.86 -24.00
C PHE A 8 -29.60 26.77 -23.39
N ALA A 9 -30.72 26.44 -24.06
CA ALA A 9 -31.61 25.37 -23.64
C ALA A 9 -30.96 23.97 -23.77
N PHE A 10 -30.10 23.78 -24.78
CA PHE A 10 -29.38 22.51 -24.98
C PHE A 10 -28.30 22.27 -23.90
N PHE A 11 -27.76 23.33 -23.30
CA PHE A 11 -26.75 23.24 -22.24
C PHE A 11 -27.34 22.87 -20.88
N LEU A 12 -28.65 23.09 -20.67
CA LEU A 12 -29.30 22.84 -19.38
C LEU A 12 -29.80 21.38 -19.21
N THR A 13 -29.96 20.63 -20.30
CA THR A 13 -30.56 19.27 -20.27
C THR A 13 -29.53 18.14 -20.15
N SER A 14 -28.22 18.44 -20.14
CA SER A 14 -27.15 17.44 -20.13
C SER A 14 -26.74 16.93 -18.74
N SER A 15 -27.24 17.52 -17.64
CA SER A 15 -26.67 17.29 -16.30
C SER A 15 -27.42 16.30 -15.41
N VAL A 16 -28.38 15.50 -15.91
CA VAL A 16 -29.02 14.47 -15.08
C VAL A 16 -28.60 13.07 -15.53
N VAL A 17 -27.43 12.64 -15.06
CA VAL A 17 -27.04 11.23 -15.05
C VAL A 17 -27.37 10.69 -13.66
N THR A 18 -28.47 9.92 -13.57
CA THR A 18 -28.80 9.17 -12.36
C THR A 18 -28.03 7.85 -12.41
N PHE A 19 -27.00 7.71 -11.59
CA PHE A 19 -26.32 6.42 -11.40
C PHE A 19 -27.10 5.62 -10.34
N ALA A 20 -27.82 4.59 -10.77
CA ALA A 20 -28.28 3.53 -9.87
C ALA A 20 -27.11 2.57 -9.64
N GLN A 21 -26.69 2.36 -8.39
CA GLN A 21 -25.67 1.36 -8.06
C GLN A 21 -26.28 -0.05 -8.16
N PRO A 22 -25.61 -1.02 -8.82
CA PRO A 22 -26.01 -2.42 -8.71
C PRO A 22 -25.68 -2.91 -7.30
N GLY A 23 -26.72 -3.26 -6.54
CA GLY A 23 -26.58 -3.94 -5.26
C GLY A 23 -26.02 -5.34 -5.49
N ASN A 24 -24.73 -5.52 -5.19
CA ASN A 24 -24.10 -6.83 -5.19
C ASN A 24 -24.54 -7.55 -3.90
N SER A 25 -25.55 -8.42 -4.02
CA SER A 25 -25.97 -9.30 -2.95
C SER A 25 -24.81 -10.24 -2.61
N THR A 26 -24.33 -10.06 -1.38
CA THR A 26 -23.26 -10.77 -0.70
C THR A 26 -23.47 -12.29 -0.72
N ASP A 27 -22.69 -12.97 -1.55
CA ASP A 27 -22.31 -14.36 -1.32
C ASP A 27 -21.29 -14.37 -0.16
N PHE A 28 -21.78 -14.55 1.07
CA PHE A 28 -20.95 -14.74 2.26
C PHE A 28 -20.40 -16.17 2.29
N THR A 29 -19.56 -16.51 1.31
CA THR A 29 -18.47 -17.44 1.59
C THR A 29 -17.48 -16.63 2.41
N GLU A 30 -17.42 -16.82 3.73
CA GLU A 30 -16.44 -16.16 4.61
C GLU A 30 -15.02 -16.57 4.20
N LYS A 31 -14.49 -15.91 3.17
CA LYS A 31 -13.07 -15.93 2.86
C LYS A 31 -12.41 -15.04 3.90
N PHE A 32 -11.75 -15.68 4.86
CA PHE A 32 -10.82 -15.00 5.75
C PHE A 32 -9.82 -14.21 4.90
N GLN A 33 -9.90 -12.88 4.98
CA GLN A 33 -8.97 -12.00 4.31
C GLN A 33 -7.75 -11.79 5.21
N LEU A 34 -6.59 -12.24 4.74
CA LEU A 34 -5.32 -11.93 5.41
C LEU A 34 -5.12 -10.41 5.35
N ILE A 35 -5.07 -9.78 6.53
CA ILE A 35 -4.87 -8.33 6.65
C ILE A 35 -3.40 -8.00 6.45
N ASP A 36 -2.53 -8.57 7.29
CA ASP A 36 -1.08 -8.46 7.16
C ASP A 36 -0.42 -9.78 7.56
N GLY A 37 0.64 -10.13 6.84
CA GLY A 37 1.36 -11.39 6.99
C GLY A 37 2.81 -11.15 7.35
N ILE A 38 3.38 -12.07 8.13
CA ILE A 38 4.83 -12.12 8.39
C ILE A 38 5.48 -12.89 7.24
N ILE A 39 6.46 -12.28 6.57
CA ILE A 39 7.16 -12.88 5.43
C ILE A 39 8.49 -13.49 5.86
N ALA A 40 9.17 -12.90 6.85
CA ALA A 40 10.43 -13.39 7.36
C ALA A 40 10.65 -13.02 8.83
N VAL A 41 11.53 -13.76 9.49
CA VAL A 41 11.92 -13.58 10.90
C VAL A 41 13.44 -13.67 11.00
N VAL A 42 14.07 -12.73 11.73
CA VAL A 42 15.51 -12.68 11.98
C VAL A 42 15.74 -12.48 13.47
N GLY A 43 16.04 -13.56 14.19
CA GLY A 43 16.14 -13.52 15.66
C GLY A 43 14.83 -13.06 16.27
N ASP A 44 14.86 -11.92 16.97
CA ASP A 44 13.69 -11.30 17.61
C ASP A 44 12.98 -10.25 16.72
N GLU A 45 13.46 -10.04 15.49
CA GLU A 45 12.88 -9.09 14.54
C GLU A 45 11.99 -9.81 13.51
N ILE A 46 10.83 -9.23 13.21
CA ILE A 46 9.92 -9.73 12.17
C ILE A 46 9.82 -8.75 11.01
N ILE A 47 9.57 -9.28 9.81
CA ILE A 47 9.35 -8.49 8.58
C ILE A 47 7.92 -8.74 8.09
N LEU A 48 7.14 -7.67 8.04
CA LEU A 48 5.74 -7.66 7.60
C LEU A 48 5.61 -7.43 6.10
N ASN A 49 4.53 -7.93 5.50
CA ASN A 49 4.22 -7.66 4.09
C ASN A 49 3.97 -6.17 3.84
N SER A 50 3.27 -5.49 4.76
CA SER A 50 3.06 -4.04 4.72
C SER A 50 4.37 -3.26 4.59
N SER A 51 5.44 -3.65 5.29
CA SER A 51 6.73 -2.96 5.23
C SER A 51 7.39 -2.99 3.84
N ILE A 52 7.19 -4.07 3.09
CA ILE A 52 7.70 -4.19 1.71
C ILE A 52 6.84 -3.35 0.76
N GLU A 53 5.52 -3.32 0.98
CA GLU A 53 4.61 -2.51 0.19
C GLU A 53 4.86 -1.02 0.39
N ASP A 54 5.16 -0.59 1.62
CA ASP A 54 5.55 0.79 1.95
C ASP A 54 6.85 1.19 1.24
N ARG A 55 7.88 0.33 1.27
CA ARG A 55 9.12 0.54 0.51
C ARG A 55 8.86 0.64 -0.99
N ALA A 56 8.06 -0.27 -1.53
CA ALA A 56 7.69 -0.26 -2.94
C ALA A 56 6.89 0.99 -3.32
N LEU A 57 5.99 1.45 -2.45
CA LEU A 57 5.23 2.69 -2.64
C LEU A 57 6.17 3.90 -2.67
N GLN A 58 7.10 3.98 -1.73
CA GLN A 58 8.08 5.07 -1.67
C GLN A 58 8.94 5.13 -2.95
N GLU A 59 9.37 3.99 -3.48
CA GLU A 59 10.10 3.92 -4.75
C GLU A 59 9.24 4.36 -5.95
N ARG A 60 7.98 3.95 -5.99
CA ARG A 60 7.02 4.38 -7.03
C ARG A 60 6.81 5.89 -7.00
N LEU A 61 6.73 6.49 -5.81
CA LEU A 61 6.64 7.94 -5.64
C LEU A 61 7.89 8.66 -6.17
N GLN A 62 9.05 8.02 -6.13
CA GLN A 62 10.29 8.52 -6.74
C GLN A 62 10.34 8.33 -8.27
N GLY A 63 9.27 7.82 -8.88
CA GLY A 63 9.16 7.60 -10.32
C GLY A 63 9.84 6.31 -10.81
N LYS A 64 10.29 5.43 -9.92
CA LYS A 64 10.82 4.12 -10.30
C LYS A 64 9.68 3.14 -10.57
N LYS A 65 9.83 2.31 -11.60
CA LYS A 65 8.90 1.19 -11.85
C LYS A 65 9.29 0.03 -10.96
N SER A 66 8.48 -0.25 -9.94
CA SER A 66 8.69 -1.39 -9.04
C SER A 66 8.12 -2.66 -9.69
N GLY A 67 9.00 -3.55 -10.14
CA GLY A 67 8.67 -4.87 -10.69
C GLY A 67 8.79 -5.98 -9.66
N GLU A 68 8.53 -7.23 -10.07
CA GLU A 68 8.61 -8.40 -9.18
C GLU A 68 10.02 -8.64 -8.64
N ASN A 69 11.06 -8.35 -9.43
CA ASN A 69 12.47 -8.43 -9.01
C ASN A 69 12.79 -7.44 -7.87
N ASP A 70 12.14 -6.27 -7.86
CA ASP A 70 12.39 -5.26 -6.83
C ASP A 70 11.82 -5.68 -5.47
N ARG A 71 10.77 -6.50 -5.43
CA ARG A 71 10.25 -7.07 -4.18
C ARG A 71 11.28 -7.93 -3.47
N CYS A 72 11.99 -8.80 -4.20
CA CYS A 72 13.05 -9.63 -3.63
C CYS A 72 14.18 -8.77 -3.05
N LYS A 73 14.59 -7.71 -3.77
CA LYS A 73 15.62 -6.78 -3.28
C LYS A 73 15.20 -6.07 -2.00
N PHE A 74 13.96 -5.59 -1.91
CA PHE A 74 13.47 -4.97 -0.68
C PHE A 74 13.48 -5.94 0.49
N ILE A 75 13.12 -7.21 0.25
CA ILE A 75 13.19 -8.25 1.28
C ILE A 75 14.63 -8.46 1.73
N GLU A 76 15.59 -8.57 0.79
CA GLU A 76 17.01 -8.71 1.10
C GLU A 76 17.56 -7.53 1.91
N GLU A 77 17.23 -6.30 1.52
CA GLU A 77 17.61 -5.09 2.25
C GLU A 77 17.04 -5.06 3.67
N LEU A 78 15.75 -5.38 3.82
CA LEU A 78 15.09 -5.43 5.13
C LEU A 78 15.67 -6.53 6.01
N LEU A 79 15.97 -7.71 5.44
CA LEU A 79 16.64 -8.80 6.15
C LEU A 79 18.00 -8.37 6.69
N PHE A 80 18.79 -7.70 5.84
CA PHE A 80 20.11 -7.21 6.25
C PHE A 80 20.02 -6.16 7.35
N GLU A 81 19.08 -5.22 7.24
CA GLU A 81 18.83 -4.20 8.27
C GLU A 81 18.44 -4.82 9.61
N LYS A 82 17.48 -5.77 9.59
CA LYS A 82 17.05 -6.47 10.81
C LYS A 82 18.16 -7.33 11.42
N LEU A 83 19.00 -7.95 10.58
CA LEU A 83 20.18 -8.67 11.05
C LEU A 83 21.15 -7.75 11.79
N LEU A 84 21.44 -6.58 11.23
CA LEU A 84 22.32 -5.60 11.90
C LEU A 84 21.71 -5.10 13.21
N LEU A 85 20.41 -4.82 13.25
CA LEU A 85 19.73 -4.41 14.48
C LEU A 85 19.76 -5.50 15.55
N HIS A 86 19.57 -6.77 15.17
CA HIS A 86 19.66 -7.89 16.10
C HIS A 86 21.08 -8.01 16.68
N ASN A 87 22.11 -7.94 15.84
CA ASN A 87 23.50 -7.97 16.30
C ASN A 87 23.85 -6.75 17.17
N ALA A 88 23.36 -5.56 16.82
CA ALA A 88 23.60 -4.34 17.60
C ALA A 88 23.01 -4.44 19.02
N LYS A 89 21.88 -5.13 19.20
CA LYS A 89 21.31 -5.41 20.52
C LYS A 89 22.16 -6.40 21.33
N ILE A 90 22.74 -7.40 20.67
CA ILE A 90 23.60 -8.39 21.32
C ILE A 90 24.94 -7.75 21.73
N ASP A 91 25.49 -6.86 20.90
CA ASP A 91 26.77 -6.20 21.11
C ASP A 91 26.64 -4.87 21.89
N SER A 92 25.42 -4.45 22.26
CA SER A 92 25.24 -3.27 23.09
C SER A 92 25.60 -3.57 24.54
N LEU A 93 26.46 -2.72 25.11
CA LEU A 93 26.74 -2.70 26.55
C LEU A 93 25.81 -1.68 27.21
N GLU A 94 25.14 -2.08 28.28
CA GLU A 94 24.34 -1.17 29.09
C GLU A 94 25.26 -0.27 29.93
N VAL A 95 25.15 1.05 29.74
CA VAL A 95 25.87 2.03 30.55
C VAL A 95 24.96 2.43 31.71
N THR A 96 25.33 2.03 32.93
CA THR A 96 24.73 2.57 34.15
C THR A 96 25.35 3.94 34.44
N ASP A 97 24.53 4.97 34.52
CA ASP A 97 24.93 6.27 35.06
C ASP A 97 25.35 6.05 36.54
N GLY A 98 26.59 6.43 36.86
CA GLY A 98 27.29 6.03 38.09
C GLY A 98 26.76 6.57 39.41
#